data_AF-A0A9R1R635-F1
#
_entry.id   AF-A0A9R1R635-F1
#
_cell.length_a   1.000
_cell.length_b   1.000
_cell.length_c   1.000
_cell.angle_alpha   90.00
_cell.angle_beta   90.00
_cell.angle_gamma   90.00
#
_symmetry.space_group_name_H-M   'P 1'
#
loop_
_entity.id
_entity.type
_entity.pdbx_description
1 polymer ?
#
loop_
_entity_poly.entity_id
_entity_poly.type
_entity_poly.pdbx_seq_one_letter_code
_entity_poly.pdbx_strand_id
1 'polypeptide(L)'
;MYFHGARFSNYEAWLSVPTHIGPSAQVVWPIVGQEILNGDVGGGFRGIQITSSFFQLWRASGITSELQLYCTAIGALIFAALMLFAGWFHYHKAAPKLAWFQDVESMLNHHLAGLLGLGSLSWAGHQIHVSLPINQFLDAGVDPKEIPLPHEFILNRDLLAQLYPSFAEGATPFSL
;
A
#
# COMPACT_ATOMS: atom_id res chain seq x y z
N MET A 1 -1.40 10.88 4.05
CA MET A 1 -2.15 9.67 4.49
C MET A 1 -1.22 8.63 5.09
N TYR A 2 -0.36 7.97 4.30
CA TYR A 2 0.61 6.97 4.82
C TYR A 2 1.44 7.45 6.02
N PHE A 3 2.00 8.68 5.97
CA PHE A 3 2.80 9.21 7.08
C PHE A 3 2.02 9.35 8.40
N HIS A 4 0.76 9.78 8.32
CA HIS A 4 -0.12 9.84 9.50
C HIS A 4 -0.40 8.45 10.06
N GLY A 5 -0.65 7.48 9.17
CA GLY A 5 -0.72 6.07 9.53
C GLY A 5 0.55 5.57 10.25
N ALA A 6 1.72 5.99 9.78
CA ALA A 6 2.99 5.52 10.33
C ALA A 6 3.42 6.17 11.66
N ARG A 7 2.85 7.32 12.05
CA ARG A 7 3.38 8.13 13.17
C ARG A 7 2.35 8.56 14.20
N PHE A 8 1.08 8.64 13.82
CA PHE A 8 0.01 9.21 14.64
C PHE A 8 -1.24 8.35 14.57
N SER A 9 -1.07 7.03 14.52
CA SER A 9 -2.18 6.10 14.34
C SER A 9 -2.07 4.92 15.30
N ASN A 10 -3.13 4.13 15.37
CA ASN A 10 -3.17 2.85 16.06
C ASN A 10 -3.17 1.66 15.08
N TYR A 11 -2.50 1.78 13.92
CA TYR A 11 -2.59 0.79 12.85
C TYR A 11 -2.17 -0.63 13.27
N GLU A 12 -1.02 -0.79 13.92
CA GLU A 12 -0.55 -2.11 14.37
C GLU A 12 -1.49 -2.71 15.43
N ALA A 13 -1.95 -1.89 16.39
CA ALA A 13 -2.91 -2.33 17.40
C ALA A 13 -4.24 -2.75 16.76
N TRP A 14 -4.74 -1.96 15.80
CA TRP A 14 -5.93 -2.31 15.02
C TRP A 14 -5.73 -3.59 14.23
N LEU A 15 -4.55 -3.82 13.64
CA LEU A 15 -4.28 -5.01 12.84
C LEU A 15 -4.39 -6.30 13.65
N SER A 16 -3.97 -6.27 14.93
CA SER A 16 -4.12 -7.40 15.85
C SER A 16 -5.57 -7.70 16.21
N VAL A 17 -6.44 -6.68 16.36
CA VAL A 17 -7.85 -6.87 16.77
C VAL A 17 -8.80 -5.93 15.99
N PRO A 18 -8.98 -6.16 14.68
CA PRO A 18 -9.64 -5.21 13.77
C PRO A 18 -11.15 -5.07 13.99
N THR A 19 -11.77 -6.01 14.70
CA THR A 19 -13.21 -6.03 15.01
C THR A 19 -13.57 -5.22 16.24
N HIS A 20 -12.60 -4.94 17.13
CA HIS A 20 -12.84 -4.25 18.41
C HIS A 20 -12.16 -2.89 18.51
N ILE A 21 -11.06 -2.68 17.79
CA ILE A 21 -10.34 -1.41 17.79
C ILE A 21 -10.86 -0.53 16.65
N GLY A 22 -11.14 0.73 16.94
CA GLY A 22 -11.53 1.71 15.93
C GLY A 22 -10.30 2.27 15.20
N PRO A 23 -10.33 2.40 13.86
CA PRO A 23 -9.20 2.98 13.13
C PRO A 23 -9.05 4.47 13.43
N SER A 24 -7.86 4.91 13.84
CA SER A 24 -7.55 6.31 14.16
C SER A 24 -6.18 6.68 13.64
N ALA A 25 -6.05 7.84 12.99
CA ALA A 25 -4.79 8.31 12.39
C ALA A 25 -4.59 9.84 12.49
N GLN A 26 -5.34 10.49 13.39
CA GLN A 26 -5.25 11.91 13.63
C GLN A 26 -5.33 12.19 15.13
N VAL A 27 -4.37 12.97 15.63
CA VAL A 27 -4.27 13.34 17.04
C VAL A 27 -4.29 14.85 17.14
N VAL A 28 -5.09 15.36 18.07
CA VAL A 28 -5.26 16.79 18.33
C VAL A 28 -4.33 17.22 19.47
N TRP A 29 -3.66 18.36 19.30
CA TRP A 29 -2.82 18.92 20.36
C TRP A 29 -3.63 19.55 21.51
N PRO A 30 -3.19 19.40 22.78
CA PRO A 30 -3.89 19.91 23.96
C PRO A 30 -3.54 21.38 24.22
N ILE A 31 -4.19 22.30 23.49
CA ILE A 31 -3.91 23.74 23.62
C ILE A 31 -5.02 24.46 24.40
N VAL A 32 -6.28 24.23 24.01
CA VAL A 32 -7.45 24.98 24.52
C VAL A 32 -8.58 24.07 25.02
N GLY A 33 -8.29 22.82 25.39
CA GLY A 33 -9.30 21.82 25.75
C GLY A 33 -9.82 21.00 24.56
N GLN A 34 -9.33 21.28 23.35
CA GLN A 34 -9.71 20.56 22.12
C GLN A 34 -9.23 19.10 22.08
N GLU A 35 -8.35 18.68 23.00
CA GLU A 35 -7.97 17.29 23.19
C GLU A 35 -9.13 16.39 23.62
N ILE A 36 -10.28 16.96 24.01
CA ILE A 36 -11.55 16.22 24.15
C ILE A 36 -11.93 15.45 22.86
N LEU A 37 -11.46 15.93 21.70
CA LEU A 37 -11.64 15.26 20.41
C LEU A 37 -10.79 13.98 20.27
N ASN A 38 -9.77 13.78 21.11
CA ASN A 38 -9.01 12.53 21.16
C ASN A 38 -9.81 11.47 21.95
N GLY A 39 -10.80 10.90 21.29
CA GLY A 39 -11.63 9.81 21.82
C GLY A 39 -10.79 8.55 22.08
N ASP A 40 -11.24 7.74 23.05
CA ASP A 40 -10.69 6.39 23.22
C ASP A 40 -11.22 5.49 22.10
N VAL A 41 -10.32 4.99 21.27
CA VAL A 41 -10.63 4.13 20.11
C VAL A 41 -10.12 2.69 20.32
N GLY A 42 -9.63 2.36 21.52
CA GLY A 42 -9.01 1.07 21.83
C GLY A 42 -7.52 0.98 21.46
N GLY A 43 -6.88 -0.12 21.87
CA GLY A 43 -5.45 -0.35 21.63
C GLY A 43 -4.52 0.58 22.42
N GLY A 44 -5.02 1.18 23.51
CA GLY A 44 -4.25 2.14 24.31
C GLY A 44 -4.02 3.49 23.61
N PHE A 45 -4.74 3.77 22.52
CA PHE A 45 -4.59 4.96 21.71
C PHE A 45 -5.80 5.87 21.82
N ARG A 46 -5.55 7.19 21.86
CA ARG A 46 -6.59 8.21 21.86
C ARG A 46 -6.39 9.18 20.70
N GLY A 47 -7.43 9.36 19.89
CA GLY A 47 -7.38 10.20 18.69
C GLY A 47 -8.73 10.29 17.99
N ILE A 48 -8.75 10.92 16.82
CA ILE A 48 -9.95 11.03 15.98
C ILE A 48 -10.11 9.74 15.18
N GLN A 49 -11.26 9.07 15.36
CA GLN A 49 -11.62 7.92 14.55
C GLN A 49 -11.81 8.34 13.08
N ILE A 50 -11.12 7.66 12.17
CA ILE A 50 -11.18 7.94 10.73
C ILE A 50 -12.19 7.03 10.03
N THR A 51 -12.83 7.54 8.97
CA THR A 51 -13.82 6.80 8.16
C THR A 51 -13.40 6.62 6.70
N SER A 52 -12.16 7.00 6.37
CA SER A 52 -11.57 6.88 5.02
C SER A 52 -11.19 5.45 4.62
N SER A 53 -11.30 4.48 5.53
CA SER A 53 -11.00 3.06 5.31
C SER A 53 -9.56 2.74 4.88
N PHE A 54 -8.59 3.61 5.18
CA PHE A 54 -7.19 3.38 4.85
C PHE A 54 -6.58 2.15 5.53
N PHE A 55 -7.01 1.83 6.76
CA PHE A 55 -6.50 0.68 7.50
C PHE A 55 -6.82 -0.65 6.79
N GLN A 56 -8.05 -0.79 6.29
CA GLN A 56 -8.49 -1.93 5.50
C GLN A 56 -7.71 -2.03 4.19
N LEU A 57 -7.46 -0.90 3.52
CA LEU A 57 -6.65 -0.85 2.30
C LEU A 57 -5.20 -1.30 2.55
N TRP A 58 -4.59 -0.88 3.66
CA TRP A 58 -3.23 -1.26 4.01
C TRP A 58 -3.13 -2.74 4.41
N ARG A 59 -4.09 -3.26 5.18
CA ARG A 59 -4.21 -4.70 5.47
C ARG A 59 -4.32 -5.50 4.17
N ALA A 60 -5.22 -5.11 3.28
CA ALA A 60 -5.41 -5.74 1.97
C ALA A 60 -4.16 -5.63 1.06
N SER A 61 -3.22 -4.74 1.36
CA SER A 61 -1.95 -4.63 0.64
C SER A 61 -0.84 -5.49 1.23
N GLY A 62 -1.07 -6.15 2.37
CA GLY A 62 -0.08 -6.94 3.10
C GLY A 62 0.84 -6.11 4.00
N ILE A 63 0.42 -4.89 4.38
CA ILE A 63 1.22 -4.03 5.26
C ILE A 63 1.01 -4.46 6.72
N THR A 64 2.08 -4.86 7.40
CA THR A 64 2.03 -5.38 8.79
C THR A 64 2.68 -4.47 9.83
N SER A 65 3.43 -3.44 9.41
CA SER A 65 4.12 -2.53 10.34
C SER A 65 4.11 -1.06 9.90
N GLU A 66 4.27 -0.17 10.87
CA GLU A 66 4.39 1.28 10.67
C GLU A 66 5.62 1.66 9.84
N LEU A 67 6.69 0.86 9.90
CA LEU A 67 7.89 1.07 9.11
C LEU A 67 7.60 1.04 7.60
N GLN A 68 6.77 0.10 7.16
CA GLN A 68 6.37 -0.01 5.75
C GLN A 68 5.53 1.19 5.31
N LEU A 69 4.62 1.67 6.17
CA LEU A 69 3.85 2.90 5.93
C LEU A 69 4.78 4.12 5.82
N TYR A 70 5.81 4.20 6.67
CA TYR A 70 6.79 5.27 6.64
C TYR A 70 7.60 5.27 5.34
N CYS A 71 8.14 4.11 4.93
CA CYS A 71 8.86 3.97 3.66
C CYS A 71 7.98 4.34 2.46
N THR A 72 6.71 3.91 2.47
CA THR A 72 5.73 4.26 1.43
C THR A 72 5.49 5.76 1.38
N ALA A 73 5.41 6.44 2.54
CA ALA A 73 5.24 7.88 2.60
C ALA A 73 6.45 8.64 2.01
N ILE A 74 7.67 8.20 2.32
CA ILE A 74 8.90 8.80 1.76
C ILE A 74 8.97 8.56 0.24
N GLY A 75 8.68 7.34 -0.22
CA GLY A 75 8.62 7.03 -1.65
C GLY A 75 7.60 7.90 -2.39
N ALA A 76 6.41 8.10 -1.82
CA ALA A 76 5.38 8.97 -2.37
C ALA A 76 5.83 10.44 -2.42
N LEU A 77 6.57 10.93 -1.42
CA LEU A 77 7.10 12.29 -1.39
C LEU A 77 8.18 12.50 -2.46
N ILE A 78 9.09 11.54 -2.65
CA ILE A 78 10.09 11.57 -3.72
C ILE A 78 9.38 11.57 -5.08
N PHE A 79 8.37 10.72 -5.27
CA PHE A 79 7.62 10.67 -6.53
C PHE A 79 6.88 11.97 -6.80
N ALA A 80 6.31 12.63 -5.78
CA ALA A 80 5.71 13.95 -5.93
C ALA A 80 6.73 15.01 -6.40
N ALA A 81 7.95 14.99 -5.86
CA ALA A 81 9.03 15.86 -6.32
C ALA A 81 9.43 15.58 -7.78
N LEU A 82 9.49 14.30 -8.18
CA LEU A 82 9.74 13.90 -9.57
C LEU A 82 8.63 14.38 -10.51
N MET A 83 7.36 14.31 -10.10
CA MET A 83 6.23 14.80 -10.92
C MET A 83 6.28 16.32 -11.09
N LEU A 84 6.61 17.07 -10.04
CA LEU A 84 6.83 18.52 -10.13
C LEU A 84 7.99 18.87 -11.07
N PHE A 85 9.10 18.13 -10.96
CA PHE A 85 10.24 18.30 -11.85
C PHE A 85 9.88 17.98 -13.30
N ALA A 86 9.18 16.89 -13.56
CA ALA A 86 8.73 16.51 -14.90
C ALA A 86 7.84 17.61 -15.51
N GLY A 87 6.92 18.19 -14.75
CA GLY A 87 6.10 19.32 -15.19
C GLY A 87 6.92 20.57 -15.54
N TRP A 88 7.86 20.96 -14.68
CA TRP A 88 8.78 22.06 -14.98
C TRP A 88 9.63 21.77 -16.23
N PHE A 89 10.17 20.57 -16.33
CA PHE A 89 11.07 20.15 -17.39
C PHE A 89 10.38 20.13 -18.75
N HIS A 90 9.20 19.49 -18.83
CA HIS A 90 8.40 19.42 -20.06
C HIS A 90 7.69 20.73 -20.41
N TYR A 91 7.80 21.78 -19.59
CA TYR A 91 7.38 23.13 -19.96
C TYR A 91 8.56 24.02 -20.38
N HIS A 92 9.64 24.06 -19.57
CA HIS A 92 10.73 25.02 -19.76
C HIS A 92 11.94 24.49 -20.53
N LYS A 93 12.14 23.17 -20.57
CA LYS A 93 13.36 22.56 -21.16
C LYS A 93 13.06 21.69 -22.37
N ALA A 94 12.00 20.89 -22.31
CA ALA A 94 11.63 19.95 -23.34
C ALA A 94 10.12 20.03 -23.64
N ALA A 95 9.68 21.22 -24.07
CA ALA A 95 8.29 21.47 -24.46
C ALA A 95 7.90 20.61 -25.67
N PRO A 96 6.91 19.70 -25.54
CA PRO A 96 6.42 18.92 -26.67
C PRO A 96 5.75 19.81 -27.71
N LYS A 97 5.81 19.40 -28.98
CA LYS A 97 5.11 20.08 -30.08
C LYS A 97 3.66 19.59 -30.21
N LEU A 98 2.81 20.38 -30.87
CA LEU A 98 1.39 20.05 -31.07
C LEU A 98 1.18 18.65 -31.69
N ALA A 99 2.01 18.24 -32.65
CA ALA A 99 1.91 16.93 -33.28
C ALA A 99 2.01 15.76 -32.28
N TRP A 100 2.78 15.91 -31.19
CA TRP A 100 2.86 14.90 -30.13
C TRP A 100 1.54 14.79 -29.35
N PHE A 101 0.92 15.92 -29.03
CA PHE A 101 -0.37 15.96 -28.32
C PHE A 101 -1.52 15.43 -29.18
N GLN A 102 -1.43 15.54 -30.51
CA GLN A 102 -2.45 15.11 -31.46
C GLN A 102 -2.28 13.65 -31.94
N ASP A 103 -1.21 12.97 -31.52
CA ASP A 103 -1.00 11.55 -31.82
C ASP A 103 -1.89 10.67 -30.92
N VAL A 104 -3.17 10.60 -31.28
CA VAL A 104 -4.18 9.87 -30.53
C VAL A 104 -3.98 8.36 -30.57
N GLU A 105 -3.38 7.84 -31.65
CA GLU A 105 -3.10 6.41 -31.77
C GLU A 105 -2.04 5.99 -30.76
N SER A 106 -0.92 6.73 -30.71
CA SER A 106 0.12 6.49 -29.71
C SER A 106 -0.41 6.69 -28.29
N MET A 107 -1.14 7.78 -28.04
CA MET A 107 -1.71 8.07 -26.73
C MET A 107 -2.63 6.94 -26.24
N LEU A 108 -3.56 6.46 -27.08
CA LEU A 108 -4.50 5.40 -26.69
C LEU A 108 -3.79 4.06 -26.49
N ASN A 109 -2.84 3.70 -27.36
CA ASN A 109 -2.09 2.45 -27.22
C ASN A 109 -1.26 2.43 -25.93
N HIS A 110 -0.57 3.53 -25.61
CA HIS A 110 0.24 3.61 -24.39
C HIS A 110 -0.62 3.68 -23.12
N HIS A 111 -1.78 4.33 -23.14
CA HIS A 111 -2.66 4.33 -21.98
C HIS A 111 -3.36 2.98 -21.77
N LEU A 112 -3.87 2.35 -22.84
CA LEU A 112 -4.62 1.11 -22.71
C LEU A 112 -3.70 -0.08 -22.42
N ALA A 113 -2.71 -0.33 -23.27
CA ALA A 113 -1.82 -1.48 -23.09
C ALA A 113 -0.75 -1.20 -22.01
N GLY A 114 -0.18 0.02 -22.01
CA GLY A 114 0.85 0.41 -21.05
C GLY A 114 0.27 0.70 -19.68
N LEU A 115 -0.40 1.85 -19.50
CA LEU A 115 -0.83 2.31 -18.18
C LEU A 115 -1.84 1.35 -17.52
N LEU A 116 -2.91 0.96 -18.22
CA LEU A 116 -3.94 0.09 -17.67
C LEU A 116 -3.52 -1.38 -17.69
N GLY A 117 -2.97 -1.86 -18.82
CA GLY A 117 -2.51 -3.24 -18.97
C GLY A 117 -1.35 -3.58 -18.03
N LEU A 118 -0.21 -2.90 -18.15
CA LEU A 118 0.93 -3.17 -17.26
C LEU A 118 0.65 -2.80 -15.81
N GLY A 119 -0.18 -1.78 -15.55
CA GLY A 119 -0.63 -1.42 -14.21
C GLY A 119 -1.41 -2.55 -13.53
N SER A 120 -2.40 -3.11 -14.22
CA SER A 120 -3.20 -4.24 -13.70
C SER A 120 -2.36 -5.52 -13.54
N LEU A 121 -1.47 -5.82 -14.50
CA LEU A 121 -0.56 -6.95 -14.43
C LEU A 121 0.40 -6.84 -13.24
N SER A 122 1.01 -5.67 -13.03
CA SER A 122 1.92 -5.42 -11.91
C SER A 122 1.19 -5.55 -10.56
N TRP A 123 -0.05 -5.03 -10.49
CA TRP A 123 -0.86 -5.13 -9.28
C TRP A 123 -1.31 -6.57 -8.99
N ALA A 124 -1.60 -7.36 -10.03
CA ALA A 124 -1.86 -8.80 -9.88
C ALA A 124 -0.62 -9.53 -9.32
N GLY A 125 0.58 -9.20 -9.82
CA GLY A 125 1.83 -9.72 -9.28
C GLY A 125 2.01 -9.38 -7.78
N HIS A 126 1.77 -8.13 -7.38
CA HIS A 126 1.78 -7.73 -5.96
C HIS A 126 0.75 -8.52 -5.14
N GLN A 127 -0.47 -8.69 -5.65
CA GLN A 127 -1.50 -9.45 -4.96
C GLN A 127 -1.07 -10.90 -4.73
N ILE A 128 -0.61 -11.57 -5.79
CA ILE A 128 -0.24 -12.99 -5.77
C ILE A 128 0.97 -13.25 -4.85
N HIS A 129 2.00 -12.41 -4.93
CA HIS A 129 3.28 -12.69 -4.27
C HIS A 129 3.47 -12.01 -2.92
N VAL A 130 2.64 -11.03 -2.56
CA VAL A 130 2.77 -10.28 -1.30
C VAL A 130 1.48 -10.28 -0.50
N SER A 131 0.39 -9.75 -1.06
CA SER A 131 -0.83 -9.52 -0.29
C SER A 131 -1.52 -10.84 0.10
N LEU A 132 -1.73 -11.76 -0.84
CA LEU A 132 -2.48 -12.99 -0.61
C LEU A 132 -1.83 -13.88 0.46
N PRO A 133 -0.50 -14.16 0.44
CA PRO A 133 0.16 -14.93 1.50
C PRO A 133 -0.01 -14.30 2.89
N ILE A 134 0.21 -12.98 2.99
CA ILE A 134 0.12 -12.26 4.27
C ILE A 134 -1.31 -12.26 4.81
N ASN A 135 -2.30 -12.00 3.96
CA ASN A 135 -3.70 -11.99 4.39
C ASN A 135 -4.17 -13.38 4.83
N GLN A 136 -3.68 -14.45 4.21
CA GLN A 136 -3.99 -15.82 4.67
C GLN A 136 -3.51 -16.07 6.11
N PHE A 137 -2.33 -15.57 6.49
CA PHE A 137 -1.86 -15.62 7.87
C PHE A 137 -2.66 -14.73 8.81
N LEU A 138 -2.97 -13.50 8.39
CA LEU A 138 -3.76 -12.56 9.19
C LEU A 138 -5.18 -13.09 9.45
N ASP A 139 -5.79 -13.75 8.48
CA ASP A 139 -7.11 -14.36 8.60
C ASP A 139 -7.08 -15.65 9.43
N ALA A 140 -5.94 -16.34 9.48
CA ALA A 140 -5.67 -17.44 10.40
C ALA A 140 -5.37 -16.98 11.84
N GLY A 141 -5.33 -15.66 12.10
CA GLY A 141 -5.12 -15.09 13.42
C GLY A 141 -3.66 -15.09 13.89
N VAL A 142 -2.70 -15.23 12.96
CA VAL A 142 -1.28 -15.11 13.27
C VAL A 142 -0.93 -13.65 13.59
N ASP A 143 -0.15 -13.44 14.65
CA ASP A 143 0.31 -12.10 15.02
C ASP A 143 1.12 -11.47 13.86
N PRO A 144 0.85 -10.22 13.47
CA PRO A 144 1.55 -9.57 12.36
C PRO A 144 3.09 -9.56 12.46
N LYS A 145 3.66 -9.66 13.66
CA LYS A 145 5.11 -9.71 13.90
C LYS A 145 5.72 -11.08 13.64
N GLU A 146 4.91 -12.13 13.69
CA GLU A 146 5.30 -13.51 13.42
C GLU A 146 5.13 -13.90 11.94
N ILE A 147 4.46 -13.06 11.15
CA ILE A 147 4.30 -13.29 9.71
C ILE A 147 5.63 -12.99 9.00
N PRO A 148 6.15 -13.90 8.16
CA PRO A 148 7.34 -13.64 7.35
C PRO A 148 7.21 -12.34 6.55
N LEU A 149 8.31 -11.61 6.38
CA LEU A 149 8.28 -10.37 5.62
C LEU A 149 8.03 -10.63 4.13
N PRO A 150 7.43 -9.70 3.39
CA PRO A 150 7.09 -9.87 1.97
C PRO A 150 8.23 -10.43 1.09
N HIS A 151 9.47 -10.03 1.34
CA HIS A 151 10.61 -10.47 0.54
C HIS A 151 10.99 -11.94 0.80
N GLU A 152 10.64 -12.50 1.95
CA GLU A 152 10.88 -13.91 2.27
C GLU A 152 10.01 -14.83 1.40
N PHE A 153 8.75 -14.46 1.16
CA PHE A 153 7.87 -15.18 0.23
C PHE A 153 8.37 -15.16 -1.22
N ILE A 154 9.05 -14.09 -1.62
CA ILE A 154 9.63 -13.94 -2.95
C ILE A 154 10.89 -14.80 -3.10
N LEU A 155 11.75 -14.78 -2.09
CA LEU A 155 13.05 -15.46 -2.12
C LEU A 155 12.93 -16.96 -1.81
N ASN A 156 11.94 -17.36 -1.00
CA ASN A 156 11.72 -18.73 -0.61
C ASN A 156 10.37 -19.25 -1.15
N ARG A 157 10.44 -19.90 -2.31
CA ARG A 157 9.28 -20.54 -2.95
C ARG A 157 8.60 -21.57 -2.05
N ASP A 158 9.32 -22.23 -1.16
CA ASP A 158 8.76 -23.27 -0.31
C ASP A 158 7.75 -22.69 0.70
N LEU A 159 7.94 -21.42 1.13
CA LEU A 159 6.95 -20.72 1.96
C LEU A 159 5.63 -20.52 1.22
N LEU A 160 5.69 -20.12 -0.06
CA LEU A 160 4.50 -19.98 -0.90
C LEU A 160 3.87 -21.34 -1.20
N ALA A 161 4.68 -22.37 -1.48
CA ALA A 161 4.19 -23.72 -1.79
C ALA A 161 3.48 -24.38 -0.61
N GLN A 162 3.85 -24.04 0.64
CA GLN A 162 3.13 -24.49 1.84
C GLN A 162 1.71 -23.93 1.92
N LEU A 163 1.49 -22.69 1.47
CA LEU A 163 0.19 -22.03 1.43
C LEU A 163 -0.62 -22.43 0.18
N TYR A 164 0.07 -22.51 -0.95
CA TYR A 164 -0.49 -22.73 -2.28
C TYR A 164 0.31 -23.84 -2.99
N PRO A 165 -0.07 -25.12 -2.86
CA PRO A 165 0.73 -26.25 -3.35
C PRO A 165 1.11 -26.19 -4.84
N SER A 166 0.29 -25.56 -5.68
CA SER A 166 0.58 -25.38 -7.11
C SER A 166 1.83 -24.54 -7.39
N PHE A 167 2.30 -23.72 -6.45
CA PHE A 167 3.56 -22.98 -6.61
C PHE A 167 4.80 -23.89 -6.71
N ALA A 168 4.70 -25.15 -6.26
CA ALA A 168 5.77 -26.14 -6.42
C ALA A 168 6.03 -26.47 -7.90
N GLU A 169 5.01 -26.39 -8.77
CA GLU A 169 5.10 -26.64 -10.20
C GLU A 169 5.86 -25.52 -10.95
N GLY A 170 5.98 -24.34 -10.34
CA GLY A 170 6.62 -23.19 -10.94
C GLY A 170 5.81 -22.63 -12.11
N ALA A 171 6.50 -22.02 -13.08
CA ALA A 171 5.85 -21.34 -14.21
C ALA A 171 5.56 -22.27 -15.41
N THR A 172 5.85 -23.58 -15.32
CA THR A 172 5.68 -24.50 -16.46
C THR A 172 4.25 -24.54 -17.02
N PRO A 173 3.16 -24.49 -16.22
CA PRO A 173 1.81 -24.50 -16.78
C PRO A 173 1.44 -23.20 -17.50
N PHE A 174 2.12 -22.09 -17.22
CA PHE A 174 1.87 -20.81 -17.87
C PHE A 174 2.45 -20.73 -19.29
N SER A 175 3.49 -21.51 -19.56
CA SER A 175 4.19 -21.54 -20.87
C SER A 175 3.63 -22.54 -21.88
N LEU A 176 2.61 -23.32 -21.49
CA LEU A 176 1.93 -24.31 -22.34
C LEU A 176 0.63 -23.73 -22.90
#